data_AF-A0A0F9G2V5-F1
#
_entry.id   AF-A0A0F9G2V5-F1
#
_cell.length_a   1.000
_cell.length_b   1.000
_cell.length_c   1.000
_cell.angle_alpha   90.00
_cell.angle_beta   90.00
_cell.angle_gamma   90.00
#
_symmetry.space_group_name_H-M   'P 1'
#
loop_
_entity.id
_entity.type
_entity.pdbx_description
1 polymer ?
#
loop_
_entity_poly.entity_id
_entity_poly.type
_entity_poly.pdbx_seq_one_letter_code
_entity_poly.pdbx_strand_id
1 'polypeptide(L)'
;MRQKYRDKLISAVKNDHLIPNEYGREYTEWDYRIHQCARRILAATCFRENAYNTYQQTKSIILPVIGYYYALFHMGIAVLYLDYSMDLKKLKRIRHSTLINLIYNKLVSRNLISNKFTKILLDLKEIREDANYYFGVMDNLETIDYYIETGKVFDEVINFIKELDITIKDYQQILMDIMVKIGDGFGDDIKDTYLSKEDQESVLEYLMSKNLTT
;
A
#
# COMPACT_ATOMS: atom_id res chain seq x y z
N MET A 1 11.50 -2.26 -15.07
CA MET A 1 12.56 -1.66 -14.19
C MET A 1 13.89 -1.36 -14.91
N ARG A 2 14.56 -0.22 -14.64
CA ARG A 2 15.87 0.15 -15.26
C ARG A 2 17.06 -0.63 -14.66
N GLN A 3 18.08 -0.97 -15.48
CA GLN A 3 19.25 -1.78 -15.06
C GLN A 3 19.97 -1.23 -13.82
N LYS A 4 20.28 0.08 -13.79
CA LYS A 4 20.94 0.71 -12.63
C LYS A 4 20.17 0.56 -11.32
N TYR A 5 18.83 0.50 -11.36
CA TYR A 5 18.02 0.24 -10.17
C TYR A 5 18.13 -1.23 -9.77
N ARG A 6 18.04 -2.15 -10.74
CA ARG A 6 18.18 -3.60 -10.53
C ARG A 6 19.49 -3.96 -9.84
N ASP A 7 20.62 -3.44 -10.34
CA ASP A 7 21.94 -3.76 -9.78
C ASP A 7 22.07 -3.32 -8.31
N LYS A 8 21.53 -2.14 -8.00
CA LYS A 8 21.53 -1.60 -6.63
C LYS A 8 20.59 -2.36 -5.71
N LEU A 9 19.42 -2.75 -6.20
CA LEU A 9 18.49 -3.60 -5.47
C LEU A 9 19.13 -4.94 -5.12
N ILE A 10 19.70 -5.63 -6.12
CA ILE A 10 20.40 -6.91 -5.91
C ILE A 10 21.54 -6.74 -4.90
N SER A 11 22.34 -5.68 -5.04
CA SER A 11 23.40 -5.38 -4.08
C SER A 11 22.88 -5.14 -2.67
N ALA A 12 21.76 -4.43 -2.50
CA ALA A 12 21.17 -4.18 -1.19
C ALA A 12 20.64 -5.44 -0.52
N VAL A 13 20.08 -6.39 -1.28
CA VAL A 13 19.59 -7.68 -0.76
C VAL A 13 20.75 -8.63 -0.46
N LYS A 14 21.79 -8.65 -1.31
CA LYS A 14 23.00 -9.46 -1.06
C LYS A 14 23.75 -9.05 0.19
N ASN A 15 23.77 -7.76 0.49
CA ASN A 15 24.46 -7.19 1.65
C ASN A 15 23.48 -6.86 2.78
N ASP A 16 22.45 -7.70 2.94
CA ASP A 16 21.49 -7.54 4.02
C ASP A 16 22.19 -7.63 5.39
N HIS A 17 21.60 -7.00 6.38
CA HIS A 17 22.13 -6.93 7.73
C HIS A 17 21.01 -6.98 8.74
N LEU A 18 21.36 -7.38 9.96
CA LEU A 18 20.39 -7.45 11.06
C LEU A 18 20.06 -6.06 11.57
N ILE A 19 18.77 -5.84 11.83
CA ILE A 19 18.25 -4.66 12.50
C ILE A 19 17.38 -5.10 13.71
N PRO A 20 17.43 -4.37 14.83
CA PRO A 20 16.55 -4.64 15.96
C PRO A 20 15.13 -4.14 15.66
N ASN A 21 14.13 -4.95 16.00
CA ASN A 21 12.73 -4.51 16.01
C ASN A 21 12.37 -3.77 17.31
N GLU A 22 11.11 -3.34 17.44
CA GLU A 22 10.61 -2.62 18.62
C GLU A 22 10.57 -3.45 19.92
N TYR A 23 10.80 -4.75 19.82
CA TYR A 23 10.88 -5.71 20.93
C TYR A 23 12.30 -6.25 21.15
N GLY A 24 13.31 -5.68 20.48
CA GLY A 24 14.71 -6.11 20.58
C GLY A 24 15.04 -7.44 19.91
N ARG A 25 14.14 -8.00 19.08
CA ARG A 25 14.43 -9.17 18.23
C ARG A 25 15.13 -8.71 16.95
N GLU A 26 16.13 -9.47 16.52
CA GLU A 26 16.86 -9.23 15.29
C GLU A 26 16.13 -9.84 14.09
N TYR A 27 15.94 -9.04 13.06
CA TYR A 27 15.47 -9.45 11.73
C TYR A 27 16.48 -8.96 10.71
N THR A 28 16.59 -9.65 9.58
CA THR A 28 17.24 -9.02 8.42
C THR A 28 16.43 -7.76 8.03
N GLU A 29 17.10 -6.76 7.44
CA GLU A 29 16.41 -5.53 7.04
C GLU A 29 15.34 -5.85 5.99
N TRP A 30 15.60 -6.78 5.06
CA TRP A 30 14.62 -7.16 4.03
C TRP A 30 13.44 -7.93 4.59
N ASP A 31 13.63 -8.84 5.54
CA ASP A 31 12.50 -9.51 6.21
C ASP A 31 11.60 -8.48 6.91
N TYR A 32 12.19 -7.49 7.57
CA TYR A 32 11.42 -6.40 8.19
C TYR A 32 10.66 -5.58 7.14
N ARG A 33 11.31 -5.21 6.03
CA ARG A 33 10.69 -4.47 4.92
C ARG A 33 9.50 -5.22 4.35
N ILE A 34 9.66 -6.51 4.08
CA ILE A 34 8.61 -7.38 3.52
C ILE A 34 7.46 -7.52 4.50
N HIS A 35 7.75 -7.73 5.78
CA HIS A 35 6.73 -7.80 6.82
C HIS A 35 5.92 -6.50 6.89
N GLN A 36 6.58 -5.34 6.91
CA GLN A 36 5.88 -4.05 6.91
C GLN A 36 5.10 -3.82 5.61
N CYS A 37 5.63 -4.25 4.47
CA CYS A 37 4.93 -4.19 3.19
C CYS A 37 3.61 -4.99 3.24
N ALA A 38 3.66 -6.26 3.66
CA ALA A 38 2.50 -7.15 3.78
C ALA A 38 1.40 -6.54 4.65
N ARG A 39 1.77 -6.05 5.85
CA ARG A 39 0.83 -5.38 6.78
C ARG A 39 0.14 -4.17 6.14
N ARG A 40 0.88 -3.43 5.33
CA ARG A 40 0.37 -2.21 4.69
C ARG A 40 -0.50 -2.53 3.48
N ILE A 41 -0.18 -3.56 2.71
CA ILE A 41 -1.05 -4.08 1.63
C ILE A 41 -2.37 -4.53 2.21
N LEU A 42 -2.36 -5.35 3.27
CA LEU A 42 -3.59 -5.82 3.92
C LEU A 42 -4.46 -4.64 4.38
N ALA A 43 -3.88 -3.70 5.14
CA ALA A 43 -4.61 -2.52 5.59
C ALA A 43 -5.15 -1.68 4.41
N ALA A 44 -4.37 -1.54 3.34
CA ALA A 44 -4.79 -0.83 2.13
C ALA A 44 -6.02 -1.48 1.48
N THR A 45 -6.03 -2.81 1.37
CA THR A 45 -7.16 -3.59 0.87
C THR A 45 -8.38 -3.45 1.78
N CYS A 46 -8.20 -3.57 3.10
CA CYS A 46 -9.29 -3.38 4.06
C CYS A 46 -9.97 -2.01 3.89
N PHE A 47 -9.19 -0.93 3.79
CA PHE A 47 -9.74 0.40 3.56
C PHE A 47 -10.45 0.53 2.21
N ARG A 48 -9.92 -0.09 1.15
CA ARG A 48 -10.49 0.00 -0.19
C ARG A 48 -11.84 -0.69 -0.28
N GLU A 49 -11.93 -1.94 0.17
CA GLU A 49 -13.16 -2.72 0.07
C GLU A 49 -14.23 -2.20 1.04
N ASN A 50 -13.85 -1.85 2.27
CA ASN A 50 -14.79 -1.23 3.21
C ASN A 50 -15.33 0.12 2.70
N ALA A 51 -14.50 0.94 2.04
CA ALA A 51 -14.96 2.18 1.41
C ALA A 51 -16.01 1.91 0.32
N TYR A 52 -15.77 0.90 -0.51
CA TYR A 52 -16.71 0.50 -1.56
C TYR A 52 -18.02 -0.01 -0.98
N ASN A 53 -17.97 -0.90 0.01
CA ASN A 53 -19.17 -1.43 0.67
C ASN A 53 -19.95 -0.32 1.40
N THR A 54 -19.24 0.59 2.07
CA THR A 54 -19.84 1.79 2.67
C THR A 54 -20.58 2.63 1.63
N TYR A 55 -19.98 2.84 0.45
CA TYR A 55 -20.68 3.50 -0.66
C TYR A 55 -21.93 2.74 -1.06
N GLN A 56 -21.84 1.41 -1.24
CA GLN A 56 -22.97 0.61 -1.69
C GLN A 56 -24.15 0.65 -0.72
N GLN A 57 -23.88 0.63 0.58
CA GLN A 57 -24.92 0.61 1.63
C GLN A 57 -25.51 2.00 1.89
N THR A 58 -24.66 3.03 1.97
CA THR A 58 -25.09 4.37 2.42
C THR A 58 -25.38 5.34 1.29
N LYS A 59 -24.84 5.05 0.08
CA LYS A 59 -24.75 6.00 -1.04
C LYS A 59 -24.07 7.33 -0.68
N SER A 60 -23.34 7.38 0.44
CA SER A 60 -22.55 8.54 0.85
C SER A 60 -21.38 8.71 -0.11
N ILE A 61 -21.23 9.89 -0.69
CA ILE A 61 -20.12 10.18 -1.62
C ILE A 61 -18.84 10.53 -0.82
N ILE A 62 -18.99 11.09 0.37
CA ILE A 62 -17.87 11.63 1.16
C ILE A 62 -17.15 10.53 1.94
N LEU A 63 -17.88 9.67 2.64
CA LEU A 63 -17.28 8.66 3.53
C LEU A 63 -16.34 7.69 2.79
N PRO A 64 -16.71 7.16 1.61
CA PRO A 64 -15.84 6.27 0.84
C PRO A 64 -14.52 6.92 0.40
N VAL A 65 -14.54 8.21 0.04
CA VAL A 65 -13.34 8.93 -0.41
C VAL A 65 -12.27 8.94 0.68
N ILE A 66 -12.66 9.09 1.95
CA ILE A 66 -11.72 9.01 3.07
C ILE A 66 -11.08 7.61 3.14
N GLY A 67 -11.86 6.56 2.91
CA GLY A 67 -11.33 5.19 2.86
C GLY A 67 -10.41 4.94 1.67
N TYR A 68 -10.77 5.37 0.46
CA TYR A 68 -9.91 5.30 -0.72
C TYR A 68 -8.59 6.07 -0.54
N TYR A 69 -8.64 7.22 0.12
CA TYR A 69 -7.45 7.97 0.49
C TYR A 69 -6.51 7.13 1.37
N TYR A 70 -7.02 6.55 2.45
CA TYR A 70 -6.20 5.70 3.34
C TYR A 70 -5.73 4.41 2.66
N ALA A 71 -6.51 3.86 1.74
CA ALA A 71 -6.09 2.75 0.90
C ALA A 71 -4.81 3.10 0.11
N LEU A 72 -4.81 4.22 -0.63
CA LEU A 72 -3.60 4.65 -1.36
C LEU A 72 -2.46 5.10 -0.43
N PHE A 73 -2.77 5.70 0.72
CA PHE A 73 -1.76 6.07 1.70
C PHE A 73 -1.00 4.83 2.20
N HIS A 74 -1.73 3.77 2.58
CA HIS A 74 -1.13 2.52 3.03
C HIS A 74 -0.39 1.80 1.90
N MET A 75 -0.95 1.75 0.69
CA MET A 75 -0.29 1.16 -0.48
C MET A 75 1.02 1.90 -0.82
N GLY A 76 1.02 3.23 -0.72
CA GLY A 76 2.19 4.06 -0.93
C GLY A 76 3.31 3.78 0.07
N ILE A 77 2.95 3.59 1.35
CA ILE A 77 3.92 3.16 2.37
C ILE A 77 4.43 1.75 2.07
N ALA A 78 3.56 0.82 1.66
CA ALA A 78 3.92 -0.56 1.36
C ALA A 78 5.03 -0.64 0.30
N VAL A 79 4.87 0.10 -0.80
CA VAL A 79 5.85 0.10 -1.89
C VAL A 79 7.15 0.83 -1.50
N LEU A 80 7.09 1.85 -0.66
CA LEU A 80 8.29 2.53 -0.16
C LEU A 80 9.13 1.66 0.77
N TYR A 81 8.53 0.73 1.51
CA TYR A 81 9.30 -0.26 2.28
C TYR A 81 10.17 -1.14 1.38
N LEU A 82 9.77 -1.37 0.13
CA LEU A 82 10.52 -2.19 -0.83
C LEU A 82 11.51 -1.39 -1.70
N ASP A 83 11.59 -0.06 -1.57
CA ASP A 83 12.66 0.73 -2.20
C ASP A 83 13.96 0.57 -1.40
N TYR A 84 15.00 0.01 -2.05
CA TYR A 84 16.31 -0.23 -1.43
C TYR A 84 16.97 1.06 -0.90
N SER A 85 16.58 2.22 -1.42
CA SER A 85 17.18 3.51 -1.05
C SER A 85 16.39 4.23 0.05
N MET A 86 15.37 3.59 0.59
CA MET A 86 14.48 4.18 1.58
C MET A 86 15.04 3.99 2.98
N ASP A 87 15.23 5.10 3.69
CA ASP A 87 15.49 5.11 5.13
C ASP A 87 14.20 4.76 5.88
N LEU A 88 14.20 3.59 6.51
CA LEU A 88 13.07 3.03 7.25
C LEU A 88 12.57 3.93 8.38
N LYS A 89 13.45 4.75 8.99
CA LYS A 89 13.07 5.68 10.06
C LYS A 89 12.12 6.76 9.54
N LYS A 90 12.23 7.15 8.27
CA LYS A 90 11.37 8.17 7.65
C LYS A 90 9.96 7.67 7.32
N LEU A 91 9.75 6.35 7.33
CA LEU A 91 8.42 5.75 7.10
C LEU A 91 7.60 5.67 8.40
N LYS A 92 8.23 5.88 9.56
CA LYS A 92 7.53 5.95 10.85
C LYS A 92 6.84 7.31 11.00
N ARG A 93 5.52 7.30 11.24
CA ARG A 93 4.69 8.52 11.47
C ARG A 93 4.83 9.58 10.37
N ILE A 94 4.87 9.12 9.12
CA ILE A 94 5.02 10.00 7.96
C ILE A 94 3.78 10.91 7.78
N ARG A 95 4.02 12.18 7.46
CA ARG A 95 2.96 13.14 7.11
C ARG A 95 2.49 12.91 5.67
N HIS A 96 1.24 13.25 5.38
CA HIS A 96 0.61 13.06 4.07
C HIS A 96 1.39 13.67 2.90
N SER A 97 1.76 14.96 3.00
CA SER A 97 2.56 15.64 1.97
C SER A 97 3.96 15.04 1.82
N THR A 98 4.57 14.60 2.93
CA THR A 98 5.87 13.92 2.91
C THR A 98 5.78 12.59 2.18
N LEU A 99 4.70 11.82 2.39
CA LEU A 99 4.48 10.55 1.69
C LEU A 99 4.39 10.76 0.17
N ILE A 100 3.54 11.69 -0.29
CA ILE A 100 3.37 11.99 -1.72
C ILE A 100 4.72 12.36 -2.35
N ASN A 101 5.49 13.22 -1.69
CA ASN A 101 6.82 13.61 -2.15
C ASN A 101 7.81 12.45 -2.19
N LEU A 102 7.77 11.53 -1.22
CA LEU A 102 8.62 10.34 -1.24
C LEU A 102 8.25 9.41 -2.39
N ILE A 103 6.96 9.13 -2.60
CA ILE A 103 6.49 8.29 -3.72
C ILE A 103 6.95 8.91 -5.04
N TYR A 104 6.75 10.21 -5.22
CA TYR A 104 7.18 10.90 -6.42
C TYR A 104 8.69 10.78 -6.65
N ASN A 105 9.49 11.12 -5.64
CA ASN A 105 10.95 11.18 -5.76
C ASN A 105 11.61 9.80 -5.85
N LYS A 106 11.06 8.78 -5.17
CA LYS A 106 11.67 7.45 -5.10
C LYS A 106 11.18 6.51 -6.19
N LEU A 107 9.94 6.65 -6.64
CA LEU A 107 9.28 5.68 -7.51
C LEU A 107 8.89 6.31 -8.85
N VAL A 108 8.13 7.40 -8.84
CA VAL A 108 7.61 8.03 -10.08
C VAL A 108 8.72 8.64 -10.93
N SER A 109 9.59 9.46 -10.35
CA SER A 109 10.70 10.12 -11.08
C SER A 109 11.67 9.12 -11.72
N ARG A 110 11.71 7.89 -11.18
CA ARG A 110 12.53 6.79 -11.67
C ARG A 110 11.79 5.90 -12.68
N ASN A 111 10.53 6.20 -12.98
CA ASN A 111 9.62 5.40 -13.81
C ASN A 111 9.50 3.95 -13.31
N LEU A 112 9.36 3.77 -12.00
CA LEU A 112 9.07 2.47 -11.38
C LEU A 112 7.56 2.24 -11.24
N ILE A 113 6.82 3.33 -11.03
CA ILE A 113 5.36 3.41 -11.09
C ILE A 113 4.98 4.74 -11.78
N SER A 114 3.74 4.85 -12.21
CA SER A 114 3.17 5.99 -12.92
C SER A 114 2.90 7.16 -11.98
N ASN A 115 2.99 8.37 -12.54
CA ASN A 115 2.56 9.59 -11.88
C ASN A 115 1.04 9.58 -11.56
N LYS A 116 0.29 8.66 -12.15
CA LYS A 116 -1.12 8.43 -11.82
C LYS A 116 -1.32 8.14 -10.33
N PHE A 117 -0.40 7.42 -9.69
CA PHE A 117 -0.45 7.16 -8.25
C PHE A 117 -0.54 8.47 -7.47
N THR A 118 0.43 9.36 -7.67
CA THR A 118 0.56 10.60 -6.89
C THR A 118 -0.53 11.61 -7.22
N LYS A 119 -1.06 11.60 -8.45
CA LYS A 119 -2.22 12.40 -8.82
C LYS A 119 -3.47 11.99 -8.04
N ILE A 120 -3.87 10.71 -8.13
CA ILE A 120 -5.07 10.23 -7.43
C ILE A 120 -4.94 10.40 -5.91
N LEU A 121 -3.75 10.13 -5.35
CA LEU A 121 -3.52 10.33 -3.93
C LEU A 121 -3.65 11.80 -3.51
N LEU A 122 -3.21 12.75 -4.36
CA LEU A 122 -3.37 14.18 -4.10
C LEU A 122 -4.84 14.60 -4.20
N ASP A 123 -5.55 14.18 -5.25
CA ASP A 123 -6.97 14.49 -5.44
C ASP A 123 -7.81 13.99 -4.25
N LEU A 124 -7.59 12.73 -3.84
CA LEU A 124 -8.26 12.13 -2.67
C LEU A 124 -7.88 12.84 -1.36
N LYS A 125 -6.64 13.34 -1.23
CA LYS A 125 -6.21 14.11 -0.06
C LYS A 125 -6.95 15.43 0.05
N GLU A 126 -7.07 16.16 -1.06
CA GLU A 126 -7.76 17.45 -1.12
C GLU A 126 -9.23 17.27 -0.74
N ILE A 127 -9.91 16.30 -1.35
CA ILE A 127 -11.29 15.97 -0.99
C ILE A 127 -11.42 15.58 0.49
N ARG A 128 -10.50 14.75 1.01
CA ARG A 128 -10.50 14.36 2.43
C ARG A 128 -10.30 15.57 3.34
N GLU A 129 -9.48 16.54 2.96
CA GLU A 129 -9.29 17.77 3.75
C GLU A 129 -10.54 18.63 3.72
N ASP A 130 -11.14 18.82 2.54
CA ASP A 130 -12.38 19.57 2.40
C ASP A 130 -13.52 18.93 3.18
N ALA A 131 -13.64 17.60 3.14
CA ALA A 131 -14.67 16.86 3.88
C ALA A 131 -14.56 17.04 5.40
N ASN A 132 -13.32 17.12 5.90
CA ASN A 132 -13.06 17.20 7.34
C ASN A 132 -13.10 18.63 7.89
N TYR A 133 -12.82 19.64 7.06
CA TYR A 133 -12.67 21.02 7.52
C TYR A 133 -13.73 21.99 6.97
N TYR A 134 -14.38 21.66 5.86
CA TYR A 134 -15.40 22.48 5.20
C TYR A 134 -16.70 21.71 4.99
N PHE A 135 -17.36 21.36 6.09
CA PHE A 135 -18.63 20.64 6.07
C PHE A 135 -19.70 21.46 5.33
N GLY A 136 -20.27 20.92 4.25
CA GLY A 136 -21.39 21.51 3.52
C GLY A 136 -21.03 22.42 2.33
N VAL A 137 -19.76 22.51 1.92
CA VAL A 137 -19.30 23.38 0.80
C VAL A 137 -18.83 22.58 -0.43
N MET A 138 -19.14 21.27 -0.49
CA MET A 138 -18.72 20.43 -1.60
C MET A 138 -19.63 20.57 -2.82
N ASP A 139 -19.49 21.70 -3.51
CA ASP A 139 -20.03 21.87 -4.86
C ASP A 139 -19.03 21.20 -5.83
N ASN A 140 -19.40 20.04 -6.38
CA ASN A 140 -18.67 19.26 -7.41
C ASN A 140 -17.70 18.15 -6.93
N LEU A 141 -18.16 17.20 -6.10
CA LEU A 141 -17.52 15.88 -6.11
C LEU A 141 -17.78 15.21 -7.48
N GLU A 142 -16.80 15.30 -8.38
CA GLU A 142 -16.87 14.73 -9.72
C GLU A 142 -17.17 13.22 -9.70
N THR A 143 -17.72 12.76 -10.83
CA THR A 143 -18.12 11.39 -11.19
C THR A 143 -16.99 10.36 -11.27
N ILE A 144 -15.84 10.62 -10.64
CA ILE A 144 -14.69 9.72 -10.68
C ILE A 144 -15.00 8.48 -9.85
N ASP A 145 -14.99 7.32 -10.50
CA ASP A 145 -15.07 6.04 -9.82
C ASP A 145 -13.72 5.72 -9.15
N TYR A 146 -13.56 6.24 -7.93
CA TYR A 146 -12.35 6.01 -7.14
C TYR A 146 -12.14 4.54 -6.77
N TYR A 147 -13.17 3.69 -6.79
CA TYR A 147 -12.97 2.25 -6.61
C TYR A 147 -12.14 1.69 -7.77
N ILE A 148 -12.53 2.01 -9.01
CA ILE A 148 -11.80 1.59 -10.21
C ILE A 148 -10.41 2.23 -10.25
N GLU A 149 -10.31 3.52 -9.98
CA GLU A 149 -9.05 4.26 -10.11
C GLU A 149 -8.01 3.82 -9.06
N THR A 150 -8.43 3.59 -7.81
CA THR A 150 -7.54 3.00 -6.80
C THR A 150 -7.16 1.55 -7.13
N GLY A 151 -8.08 0.77 -7.70
CA GLY A 151 -7.80 -0.59 -8.16
C GLY A 151 -6.70 -0.64 -9.22
N LYS A 152 -6.73 0.28 -10.20
CA LYS A 152 -5.67 0.40 -11.22
C LYS A 152 -4.32 0.76 -10.60
N VAL A 153 -4.30 1.60 -9.57
CA VAL A 153 -3.07 1.98 -8.85
C VAL A 153 -2.53 0.79 -8.03
N PHE A 154 -3.42 0.03 -7.37
CA PHE A 154 -3.03 -1.19 -6.68
C PHE A 154 -2.40 -2.20 -7.64
N ASP A 155 -3.00 -2.42 -8.81
CA ASP A 155 -2.47 -3.34 -9.83
C ASP A 155 -1.07 -2.94 -10.29
N GLU A 156 -0.84 -1.65 -10.50
CA GLU A 156 0.48 -1.14 -10.84
C GLU A 156 1.52 -1.43 -9.74
N VAL A 157 1.17 -1.19 -8.47
CA VAL A 157 2.09 -1.50 -7.37
C VAL A 157 2.33 -3.00 -7.24
N ILE A 158 1.29 -3.83 -7.32
CA ILE A 158 1.42 -5.28 -7.23
C ILE A 158 2.31 -5.80 -8.37
N ASN A 159 2.16 -5.27 -9.58
CA ASN A 159 3.03 -5.62 -10.71
C ASN A 159 4.48 -5.19 -10.48
N PHE A 160 4.70 -4.01 -9.90
CA PHE A 160 6.05 -3.59 -9.49
C PHE A 160 6.65 -4.54 -8.44
N ILE A 161 5.87 -4.99 -7.45
CA ILE A 161 6.32 -5.98 -6.46
C ILE A 161 6.68 -7.31 -7.14
N LYS A 162 5.88 -7.76 -8.10
CA LYS A 162 6.18 -8.95 -8.92
C LYS A 162 7.48 -8.78 -9.70
N GLU A 163 7.73 -7.60 -10.28
CA GLU A 163 9.01 -7.30 -10.93
C GLU A 163 10.19 -7.34 -9.96
N LEU A 164 10.02 -6.82 -8.73
CA LEU A 164 11.05 -6.88 -7.69
C LEU A 164 11.37 -8.34 -7.33
N ASP A 165 10.35 -9.14 -7.04
CA ASP A 165 10.47 -10.55 -6.69
C ASP A 165 11.25 -11.34 -7.75
N ILE A 166 10.89 -11.21 -9.02
CA ILE A 166 11.62 -11.82 -10.14
C ILE A 166 13.09 -11.36 -10.18
N THR A 167 13.34 -10.09 -9.90
CA THR A 167 14.69 -9.49 -9.97
C THR A 167 15.62 -10.04 -8.88
N ILE A 168 15.09 -10.39 -7.71
CA ILE A 168 15.89 -10.81 -6.54
C ILE A 168 15.61 -12.23 -6.07
N LYS A 169 14.89 -13.03 -6.86
CA LYS A 169 14.42 -14.39 -6.52
C LYS A 169 15.50 -15.33 -5.99
N ASP A 170 16.76 -15.14 -6.40
CA ASP A 170 17.89 -15.98 -6.00
C ASP A 170 18.39 -15.64 -4.57
N TYR A 171 17.89 -14.54 -3.99
CA TYR A 171 18.28 -14.02 -2.68
C TYR A 171 17.10 -13.89 -1.71
N GLN A 172 15.90 -13.60 -2.20
CA GLN A 172 14.70 -13.39 -1.39
C GLN A 172 13.43 -13.73 -2.17
N GLN A 173 12.39 -14.25 -1.50
CA GLN A 173 11.08 -14.55 -2.08
C GLN A 173 10.00 -13.57 -1.57
N ILE A 174 10.06 -12.31 -2.04
CA ILE A 174 9.17 -11.23 -1.58
C ILE A 174 7.70 -11.64 -1.62
N LEU A 175 7.22 -12.18 -2.75
CA LEU A 175 5.79 -12.44 -2.92
C LEU A 175 5.30 -13.55 -1.99
N MET A 176 6.06 -14.65 -1.89
CA MET A 176 5.71 -15.76 -1.02
C MET A 176 5.66 -15.30 0.44
N ASP A 177 6.65 -14.52 0.86
CA ASP A 177 6.70 -13.99 2.22
C ASP A 177 5.55 -13.01 2.51
N ILE A 178 5.15 -12.17 1.54
CA ILE A 178 3.95 -11.33 1.65
C ILE A 178 2.71 -12.20 1.82
N MET A 179 2.53 -13.23 0.98
CA MET A 179 1.35 -14.12 1.03
C MET A 179 1.25 -14.82 2.38
N VAL A 180 2.35 -15.40 2.86
CA VAL A 180 2.41 -16.05 4.16
C VAL A 180 2.04 -15.07 5.26
N LYS A 181 2.56 -13.84 5.23
CA LYS A 181 2.25 -12.84 6.27
C LYS A 181 0.84 -12.29 6.24
N ILE A 182 0.22 -12.24 5.06
CA ILE A 182 -1.20 -11.86 4.93
C ILE A 182 -2.11 -13.00 5.40
N GLY A 183 -1.74 -14.26 5.13
CA GLY A 183 -2.50 -15.45 5.55
C GLY A 183 -2.21 -15.96 6.96
N ASP A 184 -1.22 -15.39 7.66
CA ASP A 184 -0.88 -15.72 9.05
C ASP A 184 -1.88 -15.07 10.04
N GLY A 185 -1.88 -15.48 11.31
CA GLY A 185 -2.87 -15.05 12.31
C GLY A 185 -2.98 -13.53 12.51
N PHE A 186 -1.92 -12.77 12.21
CA PHE A 186 -1.99 -11.30 12.19
C PHE A 186 -2.97 -10.75 11.15
N GLY A 187 -3.06 -11.40 9.99
CA GLY A 187 -4.00 -11.03 8.94
C GLY A 187 -5.43 -11.23 9.40
N ASP A 188 -5.69 -12.34 10.07
CA ASP A 188 -6.98 -12.67 10.67
C ASP A 188 -7.36 -11.68 11.77
N ASP A 189 -6.44 -11.36 12.69
CA ASP A 189 -6.70 -10.38 13.76
C ASP A 189 -7.15 -9.01 13.22
N ILE A 190 -6.54 -8.52 12.14
CA ILE A 190 -6.93 -7.23 11.52
C ILE A 190 -8.32 -7.30 10.90
N LYS A 191 -8.62 -8.38 10.19
CA LYS A 191 -9.94 -8.56 9.55
C LYS A 191 -11.03 -8.69 10.61
N ASP A 192 -10.79 -9.53 11.61
CA ASP A 192 -11.76 -9.89 12.64
C ASP A 192 -12.09 -8.73 13.59
N THR A 193 -11.09 -7.90 13.90
CA THR A 193 -11.26 -6.80 14.85
C THR A 193 -11.99 -5.59 14.24
N TYR A 194 -11.79 -5.31 12.95
CA TYR A 194 -12.17 -4.02 12.36
C TYR A 194 -13.22 -4.09 11.26
N LEU A 195 -13.48 -5.26 10.67
CA LEU A 195 -14.35 -5.40 9.51
C LEU A 195 -15.63 -6.18 9.84
N SER A 196 -16.73 -5.79 9.17
CA SER A 196 -17.92 -6.62 9.12
C SER A 196 -17.66 -7.91 8.32
N LYS A 197 -18.47 -8.95 8.48
CA LYS A 197 -18.29 -10.21 7.74
C LYS A 197 -18.30 -10.01 6.21
N GLU A 198 -19.20 -9.15 5.72
CA GLU A 198 -19.29 -8.79 4.29
C GLU A 198 -18.00 -8.11 3.80
N ASP A 199 -17.44 -7.20 4.59
CA ASP A 199 -16.16 -6.56 4.26
C ASP A 199 -14.99 -7.56 4.28
N GLN A 200 -14.99 -8.51 5.22
CA GLN A 200 -13.96 -9.55 5.29
C GLN A 200 -13.97 -10.43 4.03
N GLU A 201 -15.16 -10.87 3.59
CA GLU A 201 -15.33 -11.65 2.37
C GLU A 201 -14.81 -10.86 1.15
N SER A 202 -15.20 -9.58 1.02
CA SER A 202 -14.74 -8.72 -0.06
C SER A 202 -13.21 -8.56 -0.10
N VAL A 203 -12.59 -8.38 1.07
CA VAL A 203 -11.12 -8.28 1.22
C VAL A 203 -10.43 -9.58 0.82
N LEU A 204 -10.96 -10.73 1.27
CA LEU A 204 -10.41 -12.04 0.93
C LEU A 204 -10.51 -12.31 -0.57
N GLU A 205 -11.68 -12.08 -1.18
CA GLU A 205 -11.87 -12.21 -2.63
C GLU A 205 -10.88 -11.35 -3.41
N TYR A 206 -10.69 -10.09 -2.99
CA TYR A 206 -9.70 -9.22 -3.61
C TYR A 206 -8.28 -9.79 -3.49
N LEU A 207 -7.84 -10.14 -2.29
CA LEU A 207 -6.48 -10.65 -2.04
C LEU A 207 -6.21 -11.94 -2.82
N MET A 208 -7.17 -12.87 -2.87
CA MET A 208 -7.07 -14.10 -3.66
C MET A 208 -7.00 -13.79 -5.15
N SER A 209 -7.83 -12.88 -5.66
CA SER A 209 -7.82 -12.47 -7.08
C SER A 209 -6.47 -11.87 -7.53
N LYS A 210 -5.70 -11.31 -6.58
CA LYS A 210 -4.38 -10.72 -6.82
C LYS A 210 -3.21 -11.67 -6.53
N ASN A 211 -3.49 -12.91 -6.10
CA ASN A 211 -2.50 -13.88 -5.62
C ASN A 211 -1.66 -13.34 -4.45
N LEU A 212 -2.32 -12.69 -3.49
CA LEU A 212 -1.72 -12.14 -2.27
C LEU A 212 -2.07 -12.96 -1.02
N THR A 213 -2.91 -13.97 -1.15
CA THR A 213 -3.23 -14.97 -0.12
C THR A 213 -3.79 -16.24 -0.77
N THR A 214 -4.10 -17.28 0.01
CA THR A 214 -4.61 -18.59 -0.43
C THR A 214 -5.96 -18.91 0.20
#